data_AF-A0A3C2ALT6-F1
#
_entry.id   AF-A0A3C2ALT6-F1
#
_cell.length_a   1.000
_cell.length_b   1.000
_cell.length_c   1.000
_cell.angle_alpha   90.00
_cell.angle_beta   90.00
_cell.angle_gamma   90.00
#
_symmetry.space_group_name_H-M   'P 1'
#
loop_
_entity.id
_entity.type
_entity.pdbx_description
1 polymer ?
#
loop_
_entity_poly.entity_id
_entity_poly.type
_entity_poly.pdbx_seq_one_letter_code
_entity_poly.pdbx_strand_id
1 'polypeptide(L)'
;MHAIEPFYRWRDYYIAAEDMYSPFYGREYSEFEFTEHIYDHALHPQWDSIDSPTLFLKVLFADYEQGFTIIELIGEWNDLLHNDIMTLKRDFIETMMHEGINK
;
A
#
# COMPACT_ATOMS: atom_id res chain seq x y z
N MET A 1 6.87 -19.02 -11.76
CA MET A 1 6.77 -18.05 -10.66
C MET A 1 5.44 -17.35 -10.86
N HIS A 2 4.46 -17.60 -9.98
CA HIS A 2 3.18 -16.90 -10.04
C HIS A 2 3.40 -15.52 -9.41
N ALA A 3 3.52 -14.49 -10.25
CA ALA A 3 3.63 -13.12 -9.76
C ALA A 3 2.27 -12.68 -9.22
N ILE A 4 2.26 -12.17 -7.99
CA ILE A 4 1.09 -11.51 -7.44
C ILE A 4 1.32 -10.01 -7.57
N GLU A 5 0.51 -9.35 -8.38
CA GLU A 5 0.60 -7.92 -8.67
C GLU A 5 -0.75 -7.23 -8.40
N PRO A 6 -0.76 -5.93 -8.03
CA PRO A 6 -1.99 -5.15 -7.99
C PRO A 6 -2.62 -5.08 -9.38
N PHE A 7 -3.96 -4.99 -9.44
CA PHE A 7 -4.64 -4.91 -10.73
C PHE A 7 -4.28 -3.64 -11.50
N TYR A 8 -3.56 -3.80 -12.60
CA TYR A 8 -2.91 -2.70 -13.34
C TYR A 8 -3.82 -1.52 -13.74
N ARG A 9 -5.11 -1.77 -14.01
CA ARG A 9 -6.03 -0.71 -14.48
C ARG A 9 -6.37 0.33 -13.42
N TRP A 10 -6.09 0.10 -12.14
CA TRP A 10 -6.23 1.15 -11.12
C TRP A 10 -5.30 2.34 -11.39
N ARG A 11 -4.16 2.11 -12.04
CA ARG A 11 -3.20 3.16 -12.40
C ARG A 11 -3.75 4.16 -13.43
N ASP A 12 -4.78 3.78 -14.19
CA ASP A 12 -5.48 4.70 -15.09
C ASP A 12 -6.27 5.78 -14.32
N TYR A 13 -6.58 5.52 -13.04
CA TYR A 13 -7.38 6.39 -12.18
C TYR A 13 -6.52 7.12 -11.15
N TYR A 14 -5.54 6.45 -10.56
CA TYR A 14 -4.75 6.99 -9.45
C TYR A 14 -3.40 6.29 -9.34
N ILE A 15 -2.35 7.09 -9.07
CA ILE A 15 -1.00 6.61 -8.82
C ILE A 15 -0.49 7.26 -7.53
N ALA A 16 -0.38 6.45 -6.47
CA ALA A 16 0.03 6.92 -5.14
C ALA A 16 1.37 7.67 -5.14
N ALA A 17 2.33 7.26 -5.98
CA ALA A 17 3.63 7.92 -6.05
C ALA A 17 3.62 9.29 -6.74
N GLU A 18 2.57 9.61 -7.52
CA GLU A 18 2.42 10.90 -8.20
C GLU A 18 1.53 11.87 -7.41
N ASP A 19 0.88 11.39 -6.35
CA ASP A 19 0.00 12.18 -5.49
C ASP A 19 0.76 12.76 -4.29
N MET A 20 0.88 14.09 -4.25
CA MET A 20 1.61 14.82 -3.19
C MET A 20 1.05 14.64 -1.78
N TYR A 21 -0.22 14.23 -1.66
CA TYR A 21 -0.89 13.98 -0.38
C TYR A 21 -0.83 12.50 0.02
N SER A 22 -0.25 11.65 -0.81
CA SER A 22 -0.07 10.24 -0.53
C SER A 22 1.12 10.02 0.41
N PRO A 23 1.04 9.07 1.36
CA PRO A 23 2.22 8.64 2.13
C PRO A 23 3.30 8.01 1.25
N PHE A 24 3.00 7.69 -0.02
CA PHE A 24 3.94 7.10 -0.98
C PHE A 24 4.44 8.09 -2.04
N TYR A 25 4.19 9.39 -1.87
CA TYR A 25 4.61 10.40 -2.85
C TYR A 25 6.11 10.34 -3.16
N GLY A 26 6.46 10.38 -4.44
CA GLY A 26 7.84 10.35 -4.91
C GLY A 26 8.53 8.99 -4.81
N ARG A 27 7.81 7.91 -4.43
CA ARG A 27 8.38 6.56 -4.38
C ARG A 27 8.68 6.05 -5.79
N GLU A 28 9.91 5.58 -5.99
CA GLU A 28 10.32 4.90 -7.22
C GLU A 28 10.18 3.38 -7.04
N TYR A 29 9.43 2.74 -7.94
CA TYR A 29 9.23 1.30 -7.93
C TYR A 29 10.13 0.63 -8.96
N SER A 30 10.75 -0.49 -8.59
CA SER A 30 11.43 -1.34 -9.56
C SER A 30 10.41 -2.07 -10.43
N GLU A 31 10.64 -2.16 -11.73
CA GLU A 31 9.79 -2.98 -12.62
C GLU A 31 10.25 -4.44 -12.72
N PHE A 32 11.48 -4.74 -12.27
CA PHE A 32 12.13 -6.02 -12.56
C PHE A 32 12.69 -6.73 -11.33
N GLU A 33 12.98 -6.00 -10.25
CA GLU A 33 13.61 -6.57 -9.05
C GLU A 33 12.57 -6.89 -7.98
N PHE A 34 12.28 -8.19 -7.83
CA PHE A 34 11.39 -8.71 -6.80
C PHE A 34 12.18 -8.88 -5.50
N THR A 35 11.93 -8.03 -4.51
CA THR A 35 12.58 -8.09 -3.19
C THR A 35 11.72 -8.82 -2.15
N GLU A 36 10.40 -8.73 -2.31
CA GLU A 36 9.42 -9.19 -1.31
C GLU A 36 8.78 -10.52 -1.71
N HIS A 37 8.36 -11.27 -0.70
CA HIS A 37 7.65 -12.54 -0.88
C HIS A 37 6.67 -12.81 0.26
N ILE A 38 5.60 -13.53 -0.05
CA ILE A 38 4.66 -14.07 0.94
C ILE A 38 4.56 -15.57 0.68
N TYR A 39 4.94 -16.37 1.67
CA TYR A 39 5.10 -17.81 1.53
C TYR A 39 5.96 -18.16 0.29
N ASP A 40 5.43 -18.98 -0.61
CA ASP A 40 6.09 -19.46 -1.83
C ASP A 40 5.88 -18.52 -3.04
N HIS A 41 5.36 -17.30 -2.83
CA HIS A 41 5.06 -16.34 -3.89
C HIS A 41 5.93 -15.09 -3.80
N ALA A 42 6.59 -14.74 -4.91
CA ALA A 42 7.25 -13.44 -5.06
C ALA A 42 6.19 -12.35 -5.31
N LEU A 43 6.30 -11.24 -4.58
CA LEU A 43 5.43 -10.08 -4.74
C LEU A 43 5.99 -9.15 -5.80
N HIS A 44 5.11 -8.71 -6.70
CA HIS A 44 5.48 -7.66 -7.63
C HIS A 44 5.89 -6.40 -6.85
N PRO A 45 6.96 -5.69 -7.24
CA PRO A 45 7.42 -4.50 -6.52
C PRO A 45 6.43 -3.32 -6.50
N GLN A 46 5.25 -3.48 -7.10
CA GLN A 46 4.19 -2.48 -7.01
C GLN A 46 3.42 -2.59 -5.69
N TRP A 47 3.57 -3.67 -4.92
CA TRP A 47 3.07 -3.74 -3.56
C TRP A 47 3.92 -2.88 -2.64
N ASP A 48 3.25 -2.09 -1.81
CA ASP A 48 3.89 -1.21 -0.84
C ASP A 48 4.08 -1.95 0.48
N SER A 49 5.34 -2.12 0.90
CA SER A 49 5.64 -2.56 2.26
C SER A 49 5.25 -1.49 3.26
N ILE A 50 4.62 -1.94 4.35
CA ILE A 50 4.29 -1.13 5.52
C ILE A 50 5.19 -1.46 6.71
N ASP A 51 6.43 -1.88 6.47
CA ASP A 51 7.35 -2.36 7.51
C ASP A 51 6.81 -3.57 8.32
N SER A 52 5.80 -4.25 7.79
CA SER A 52 5.35 -5.57 8.24
C SER A 52 5.96 -6.65 7.34
N PRO A 53 6.48 -7.75 7.90
CA PRO A 53 7.10 -8.81 7.10
C PRO A 53 6.11 -9.62 6.28
N THR A 54 4.83 -9.61 6.65
CA THR A 54 3.80 -10.47 6.05
C THR A 54 2.60 -9.70 5.54
N LEU A 55 2.51 -8.39 5.75
CA LEU A 55 1.40 -7.55 5.31
C LEU A 55 1.91 -6.43 4.41
N PHE A 56 1.29 -6.31 3.25
CA PHE A 56 1.58 -5.28 2.25
C PHE A 56 0.28 -4.61 1.85
N LEU A 57 0.38 -3.42 1.28
CA LEU A 57 -0.78 -2.70 0.81
C LEU A 57 -0.58 -2.07 -0.56
N LYS A 58 -1.69 -1.63 -1.16
CA LYS A 58 -1.68 -0.71 -2.28
C LYS A 58 -2.78 0.31 -2.10
N VAL A 59 -2.45 1.60 -2.15
CA VAL A 59 -3.47 2.64 -2.27
C VAL A 59 -3.94 2.66 -3.73
N LEU A 60 -5.19 2.24 -3.94
CA LEU A 60 -5.79 2.12 -5.27
C LEU A 60 -6.41 3.43 -5.74
N PHE A 61 -6.89 4.25 -4.81
CA PHE A 61 -7.56 5.51 -5.10
C PHE A 61 -7.68 6.36 -3.82
N ALA A 62 -7.60 7.68 -3.94
CA ALA A 62 -7.91 8.61 -2.86
C ALA A 62 -8.73 9.79 -3.41
N ASP A 63 -9.82 10.15 -2.71
CA ASP A 63 -10.60 11.35 -2.96
C ASP A 63 -10.67 12.16 -1.67
N TYR A 64 -9.88 13.24 -1.64
CA TYR A 64 -9.76 14.12 -0.48
C TYR A 64 -10.96 15.05 -0.30
N GLU A 65 -11.71 15.36 -1.37
CA GLU A 65 -12.93 16.17 -1.27
C GLU A 65 -14.08 15.36 -0.68
N GLN A 66 -14.22 14.11 -1.13
CA GLN A 66 -15.18 13.18 -0.57
C GLN A 66 -14.67 12.53 0.73
N GLY A 67 -13.38 12.63 1.04
CA GLY A 67 -12.76 12.22 2.29
C GLY A 67 -12.59 10.71 2.47
N PHE A 68 -12.39 9.94 1.39
CA PHE A 68 -12.20 8.49 1.47
C PHE A 68 -11.04 7.98 0.60
N THR A 69 -10.51 6.82 0.97
CA THR A 69 -9.47 6.11 0.22
C THR A 69 -9.87 4.65 0.01
N ILE A 70 -9.38 4.05 -1.07
CA ILE A 70 -9.51 2.62 -1.34
C ILE A 70 -8.10 2.03 -1.22
N ILE A 71 -7.95 1.11 -0.26
CA ILE A 71 -6.70 0.41 0.00
C ILE A 71 -6.93 -1.08 -0.19
N GLU A 72 -6.08 -1.70 -0.99
CA GLU A 72 -5.99 -3.15 -1.11
C GLU A 72 -4.89 -3.67 -0.17
N LEU A 73 -5.20 -4.70 0.61
CA LEU A 73 -4.26 -5.37 1.49
C LEU A 73 -3.97 -6.76 0.95
N ILE A 74 -2.71 -7.19 1.08
CA ILE A 74 -2.31 -8.56 0.75
C ILE A 74 -1.39 -9.13 1.82
N GLY A 75 -1.62 -10.39 2.15
CA GLY A 75 -0.79 -11.16 3.07
C GLY A 75 -1.49 -11.55 4.37
N GLU A 76 -0.72 -11.69 5.44
CA GLU A 76 -1.20 -12.05 6.77
C GLU A 76 -1.16 -10.86 7.71
N TRP A 77 -2.31 -10.58 8.33
CA TRP A 77 -2.40 -9.66 9.46
C TRP A 77 -2.05 -10.38 10.76
N ASN A 78 -1.08 -9.87 11.52
CA ASN A 78 -0.58 -10.45 12.76
C ASN A 78 -0.15 -9.40 13.80
N ASP A 79 -1.11 -8.93 14.59
CA ASP A 79 -0.85 -7.99 15.69
C ASP A 79 -0.05 -8.59 16.85
N LEU A 80 -0.07 -9.92 17.01
CA LEU A 80 0.65 -10.57 18.11
C LEU A 80 2.16 -10.49 17.92
N LEU A 81 2.64 -10.62 16.68
CA LEU A 81 4.06 -10.65 16.35
C LEU A 81 4.57 -9.32 15.78
N HIS A 82 3.74 -8.58 15.04
CA HIS A 82 4.19 -7.45 14.23
C HIS A 82 3.50 -6.13 14.56
N ASN A 83 2.44 -6.15 15.38
CA ASN A 83 1.67 -4.96 15.75
C ASN A 83 1.19 -4.17 14.50
N ASP A 84 0.77 -4.91 13.46
CA ASP A 84 0.39 -4.39 12.15
C ASP A 84 -0.62 -3.26 12.23
N ILE A 85 -1.56 -3.32 13.17
CA ILE A 85 -2.56 -2.27 13.39
C ILE A 85 -1.92 -0.91 13.69
N MET A 86 -0.85 -0.88 14.49
CA MET A 86 -0.19 0.36 14.85
C MET A 86 0.58 0.92 13.67
N THR A 87 1.33 0.06 12.96
CA THR A 87 2.10 0.47 11.79
C THR A 87 1.18 0.98 10.68
N LEU A 88 0.14 0.21 10.33
CA LEU A 88 -0.87 0.62 9.35
C LEU A 88 -1.53 1.94 9.75
N LYS A 89 -2.01 2.04 10.99
CA LYS A 89 -2.75 3.23 11.43
C LYS A 89 -1.87 4.47 11.51
N ARG A 90 -0.74 4.40 12.22
CA ARG A 90 0.07 5.57 12.56
C ARG A 90 0.85 6.09 11.37
N ASP A 91 1.43 5.19 10.59
CA ASP A 91 2.41 5.59 9.59
C ASP A 91 1.74 5.87 8.24
N PHE A 92 0.61 5.21 7.97
CA PHE A 92 -0.10 5.31 6.69
C PHE A 92 -1.46 6.01 6.82
N ILE A 93 -2.40 5.45 7.59
CA ILE A 93 -3.77 5.96 7.64
C ILE A 93 -3.83 7.36 8.25
N GLU A 94 -3.14 7.61 9.37
CA GLU A 94 -3.12 8.93 10.00
C GLU A 94 -2.52 9.99 9.06
N THR A 95 -1.46 9.69 8.31
CA THR A 95 -0.91 10.60 7.28
C THR A 95 -2.00 11.00 6.28
N MET A 96 -2.76 10.04 5.76
CA MET A 96 -3.87 10.33 4.84
C MET A 96 -5.01 11.10 5.52
N MET A 97 -5.25 10.86 6.81
CA MET A 97 -6.28 11.58 7.56
C MET A 97 -5.96 13.06 7.74
N HIS A 98 -4.69 13.40 7.93
CA HIS A 98 -4.26 14.80 8.02
C HIS A 98 -4.53 15.56 6.71
N GLU A 99 -4.50 14.87 5.58
CA GLU A 99 -4.77 15.43 4.25
C GLU A 99 -6.27 15.44 3.89
N GLY A 100 -7.15 14.97 4.78
CA GLY A 100 -8.61 15.11 4.62
C GLY A 100 -9.39 13.79 4.51
N ILE A 101 -8.72 12.64 4.53
CA ILE A 101 -9.38 11.33 4.53
C ILE A 101 -9.99 11.05 5.90
N ASN A 102 -11.32 10.99 6.02
CA ASN A 102 -12.00 10.87 7.32
C ASN A 102 -13.22 9.94 7.32
N LYS A 103 -13.41 9.17 6.24
CA LYS A 103 -14.49 8.19 6.07
C LYS A 103 -13.97 6.78 5.88
#